data_AF-A0A948M1W3-F1
#
_entry.id   AF-A0A948M1W3-F1
#
_cell.length_a   1.000
_cell.length_b   1.000
_cell.length_c   1.000
_cell.angle_alpha   90.00
_cell.angle_beta   90.00
_cell.angle_gamma   90.00
#
_symmetry.space_group_name_H-M   'P 1'
#
loop_
_entity.id
_entity.type
_entity.pdbx_description
1 polymer ?
#
loop_
_entity_poly.entity_id
_entity_poly.type
_entity_poly.pdbx_seq_one_letter_code
_entity_poly.pdbx_strand_id
1 'polypeptide(L)' 'MGKLRWHCRRALLELDIVFQRFWSEVGDNLDDATLDVMENLLAEEDHDLWELVSGRRQSEDPQTQALLTRLRAA' A
#
# COMPACT_ATOMS: atom_id res chain seq x y z
N MET A 1 13.98 4.35 2.21
CA MET A 1 13.79 2.93 1.83
C MET A 1 13.62 1.96 3.02
N GLY A 2 14.50 1.94 4.04
CA GLY A 2 14.43 0.92 5.10
C GLY A 2 13.21 0.97 6.06
N LYS A 3 12.66 2.17 6.34
CA LYS A 3 11.51 2.33 7.24
C LYS A 3 10.19 1.87 6.64
N LEU A 4 9.93 2.19 5.37
CA LEU A 4 8.69 1.87 4.69
C LEU A 4 8.54 0.35 4.49
N ARG A 5 9.63 -0.30 4.07
CA ARG A 5 9.71 -1.75 3.90
C ARG A 5 9.54 -2.51 5.23
N TRP A 6 9.87 -1.88 6.36
CA TRP A 6 9.64 -2.42 7.70
C TRP A 6 8.18 -2.26 8.15
N HIS A 7 7.51 -1.15 7.80
CA HIS A 7 6.07 -0.95 8.07
C HIS A 7 5.15 -1.88 7.27
N CYS A 8 5.65 -2.48 6.18
CA CYS A 8 4.93 -3.52 5.45
C CYS A 8 4.90 -4.89 6.17
N ARG A 9 5.69 -5.10 7.24
CA ARG A 9 5.64 -6.33 8.05
C ARG A 9 4.42 -6.31 8.97
N ARG A 10 3.28 -6.70 8.41
CA ARG A 10 1.96 -6.70 9.07
C ARG A 10 1.66 -8.07 9.67
N ALA A 11 0.69 -8.16 10.59
CA ALA A 11 0.27 -9.44 11.14
C ALA A 11 -0.48 -10.30 10.09
N LEU A 12 -1.02 -9.66 9.06
CA LEU A 12 -1.77 -10.27 7.98
C LEU A 12 -0.85 -10.68 6.82
N LEU A 13 -0.79 -11.98 6.51
CA LEU A 13 0.05 -12.51 5.43
C LEU A 13 -0.38 -11.97 4.05
N GLU A 14 -1.69 -11.78 3.83
CA GLU A 14 -2.15 -11.29 2.53
C GLU A 14 -1.64 -9.87 2.24
N LEU A 15 -1.55 -9.01 3.25
CA LEU A 15 -0.97 -7.67 3.09
C LEU A 15 0.51 -7.75 2.74
N ASP A 16 1.27 -8.62 3.42
CA ASP A 16 2.70 -8.78 3.15
C ASP A 16 2.94 -9.21 1.69
N ILE A 17 2.14 -10.15 1.17
CA ILE A 17 2.22 -10.60 -0.23
C ILE A 17 1.91 -9.47 -1.22
N VAL A 18 0.83 -8.70 -0.98
CA VAL A 18 0.45 -7.59 -1.87
C VAL A 18 1.55 -6.53 -1.90
N PHE A 19 2.07 -6.14 -0.73
CA PHE A 19 3.16 -5.17 -0.67
C PHE A 19 4.42 -5.70 -1.35
N GLN A 20 4.82 -6.95 -1.12
CA GLN A 20 5.98 -7.54 -1.77
C GLN A 20 5.88 -7.53 -3.30
N ARG A 21 4.71 -7.88 -3.85
CA ARG A 21 4.46 -7.82 -5.30
C ARG A 21 4.54 -6.41 -5.84
N PHE A 22 3.86 -5.47 -5.17
CA PHE A 22 3.90 -4.06 -5.53
C PHE A 22 5.33 -3.51 -5.54
N TRP A 23 6.13 -3.81 -4.51
CA TRP A 23 7.54 -3.40 -4.46
C TRP A 23 8.38 -4.07 -5.55
N SER A 24 8.02 -5.29 -5.97
CA SER A 24 8.69 -5.97 -7.06
C SER A 24 8.37 -5.35 -8.43
N GLU A 25 7.16 -4.79 -8.61
CA GLU A 25 6.77 -4.13 -9.86
C GLU A 25 7.27 -2.69 -9.95
N VAL A 26 7.12 -1.90 -8.88
CA VAL A 26 7.53 -0.48 -8.91
C VAL A 26 9.03 -0.32 -8.69
N GLY A 27 9.67 -1.25 -7.97
CA GLY A 27 11.10 -1.19 -7.66
C GLY A 27 11.46 0.03 -6.80
N ASP A 28 12.62 0.63 -7.06
CA ASP A 28 13.11 1.81 -6.33
C ASP A 28 12.65 3.16 -6.93
N ASN A 29 11.87 3.15 -8.02
CA ASN A 29 11.38 4.36 -8.69
C ASN A 29 9.94 4.69 -8.28
N LEU A 30 9.76 5.08 -7.01
CA LEU A 30 8.52 5.72 -6.57
C LEU A 30 8.69 7.24 -6.59
N ASP A 31 7.72 7.95 -7.16
CA ASP A 31 7.64 9.40 -7.02
C ASP A 31 7.42 9.78 -5.55
N ASP A 32 8.03 10.89 -5.10
CA ASP A 32 7.89 11.39 -3.72
C ASP A 32 6.43 11.59 -3.31
N ALA A 33 5.57 12.01 -4.23
CA ALA A 33 4.14 12.15 -3.99
C ALA A 33 3.45 10.80 -3.71
N THR A 34 3.89 9.73 -4.37
CA THR A 34 3.36 8.38 -4.11
C THR A 34 3.90 7.82 -2.80
N LEU A 35 5.14 8.16 -2.43
CA LEU A 35 5.71 7.81 -1.14
C LEU A 35 4.92 8.42 0.02
N ASP A 36 4.55 9.70 -0.08
CA ASP A 36 3.77 10.38 0.96
C ASP A 36 2.38 9.73 1.14
N VAL A 37 1.69 9.46 0.04
CA VAL A 37 0.40 8.75 0.05
C VAL A 37 0.54 7.34 0.62
N MET A 38 1.61 6.63 0.29
CA MET A 38 1.88 5.30 0.84
C MET A 38 2.17 5.34 2.34
N GLU A 39 2.91 6.35 2.81
CA GLU A 39 3.24 6.51 4.23
C GLU A 39 1.98 6.81 5.05
N ASN A 40 1.08 7.67 4.51
CA ASN A 40 -0.24 7.91 5.09
C ASN A 40 -1.12 6.65 5.08
N LEU A 41 -1.13 5.89 3.98
CA LEU A 41 -1.87 4.63 3.90
C LEU A 41 -1.34 3.64 4.94
N LEU A 42 -0.02 3.48 5.06
CA LEU A 42 0.62 2.62 6.06
C LEU A 42 0.45 3.12 7.51
N ALA A 43 -0.10 4.31 7.75
CA ALA A 43 -0.48 4.74 9.09
C ALA A 43 -1.79 4.09 9.57
N GLU A 44 -2.62 3.55 8.67
CA GLU A 44 -3.87 2.88 8.99
C GLU A 44 -3.66 1.50 9.64
N GLU A 45 -4.67 1.03 10.36
CA GLU A 45 -4.68 -0.31 10.98
C GLU A 45 -4.76 -1.43 9.93
N ASP A 46 -4.19 -2.60 10.26
CA ASP A 46 -4.10 -3.76 9.35
C ASP A 46 -5.47 -4.15 8.74
N HIS A 47 -6.54 -4.06 9.54
CA HIS A 47 -7.88 -4.46 9.10
C HIS A 47 -8.48 -3.46 8.10
N ASP A 48 -8.36 -2.15 8.37
CA ASP A 48 -8.81 -1.09 7.47
C ASP A 48 -7.99 -1.07 6.17
N LEU A 49 -6.67 -1.26 6.30
CA LEU A 49 -5.76 -1.38 5.17
C LEU A 49 -6.17 -2.55 4.26
N TRP A 50 -6.53 -3.70 4.86
CA TRP A 50 -7.00 -4.85 4.11
C TRP A 50 -8.36 -4.61 3.45
N GLU A 51 -9.29 -3.94 4.11
CA GLU A 51 -10.57 -3.54 3.51
C GLU A 51 -10.36 -2.63 2.28
N LEU A 52 -9.44 -1.68 2.38
CA LEU A 52 -9.04 -0.80 1.28
C LEU A 52 -8.33 -1.57 0.18
N VAL A 53 -7.32 -2.39 0.48
CA VAL A 53 -6.59 -3.15 -0.55
C VAL A 53 -7.49 -4.18 -1.22
N SER A 54 -8.33 -4.89 -0.48
CA SER A 54 -9.29 -5.87 -1.03
C SER A 54 -10.45 -5.24 -1.82
N GLY A 55 -10.63 -3.92 -1.74
CA GLY A 55 -11.71 -3.21 -2.42
C GLY A 55 -13.08 -3.32 -1.75
N ARG A 56 -13.12 -3.80 -0.50
CA ARG A 56 -14.31 -3.72 0.36
C ARG A 56 -14.62 -2.29 0.77
N ARG A 57 -13.56 -1.48 0.93
CA ARG A 57 -13.63 -0.05 1.20
C ARG A 57 -12.99 0.74 0.06
N GLN A 58 -13.51 1.93 -0.22
CA GLN A 58 -12.94 2.88 -1.17
C GLN A 58 -12.37 4.08 -0.42
N SER A 59 -11.21 4.58 -0.85
CA SER A 59 -10.71 5.87 -0.39
C SER A 59 -11.41 7.00 -1.15
N GLU A 60 -11.75 8.07 -0.45
CA GLU A 60 -12.28 9.30 -1.04
C GLU A 60 -11.17 10.12 -1.71
N ASP A 61 -9.92 9.91 -1.31
CA ASP A 61 -8.77 10.59 -1.89
C ASP A 61 -8.36 9.95 -3.24
N PRO A 62 -8.34 10.71 -4.36
CA PRO A 62 -8.02 10.18 -5.67
C PRO A 62 -6.62 9.59 -5.79
N GLN A 63 -5.64 10.16 -5.06
CA GLN A 63 -4.25 9.70 -5.14
C GLN A 63 -4.10 8.36 -4.42
N THR A 64 -4.70 8.24 -3.24
CA THR A 64 -4.80 7.00 -2.46
C THR A 64 -5.53 5.93 -3.27
N GLN A 65 -6.63 6.30 -3.94
CA GLN A 65 -7.39 5.33 -4.72
C GLN A 65 -6.63 4.85 -5.96
N ALA A 66 -5.88 5.73 -6.63
CA ALA A 66 -4.99 5.34 -7.71
C ALA A 66 -3.88 4.38 -7.23
N LEU A 67 -3.32 4.63 -6.04
CA LEU A 67 -2.33 3.74 -5.43
C LEU A 67 -2.94 2.37 -5.08
N LEU A 68 -4.14 2.34 -4.49
CA LEU A 68 -4.87 1.12 -4.18
C LEU A 68 -5.19 0.32 -5.44
N THR A 69 -5.56 0.98 -6.54
CA THR A 69 -5.74 0.32 -7.85
C THR A 69 -4.44 -0.31 -8.33
N ARG A 70 -3.29 0.37 -8.19
CA ARG A 70 -1.98 -0.22 -8.54
C ARG A 70 -1.63 -1.41 -7.65
N LEU A 71 -1.84 -1.30 -6.33
CA LEU A 71 -1.62 -2.40 -5.37
C LEU A 71 -2.45 -3.64 -5.71
N ARG A 72 -3.69 -3.46 -6.19
CA ARG A 72 -4.57 -4.56 -6.62
C ARG A 72 -4.21 -5.18 -7.95
N ALA A 73 -3.50 -4.45 -8.81
CA ALA A 73 -3.13 -4.89 -10.15
C ALA A 73 -1.81 -5.68 -10.18
N ALA A 74 -1.01 -5.61 -9.11
CA ALA A 74 0.26 -6.31 -8.91
C ALA A 74 0.07 -7.79 -8.46
#